data_AF-A0A7V6BZ84-F1
#
_entry.id   AF-A0A7V6BZ84-F1
#
_cell.length_a   1.000
_cell.length_b   1.000
_cell.length_c   1.000
_cell.angle_alpha   90.00
_cell.angle_beta   90.00
_cell.angle_gamma   90.00
#
_symmetry.space_group_name_H-M   'P 1'
#
loop_
_entity.id
_entity.type
_entity.pdbx_description
1 polymer ?
#
loop_
_entity_poly.entity_id
_entity_poly.type
_entity_poly.pdbx_seq_one_letter_code
_entity_poly.pdbx_strand_id
1 'polypeptide(L)'
;MSHNNHKGGAGIYIITAIALGIITYIEFGLIQYNWMEGSSAILTLVALSVVKFLAVISIFMHLKDDNKTLSGFFTAGLLFAFATFIAVSFLFNVNSTKNRMAAPEIKTTSSHEASTENSELLVEAVGFNFPSGPENQSYQIEKPLDDKKDYSFSLDNAVPEPVKNEAAVGSSQSFDWQELGKKTYNNCSSCHQANGNGIPGAFPPLNKNMALKYNADKDYLLKAVVFGLTGEIEVDGSKYNGAMPAWGYLSDEEIAAVVNHALSSWDNPSIVEDFKAYTPTDVAKVRSLELSSADTLDQRP
;
A
#
# COMPACT_ATOMS: atom_id res chain seq x y z
N MET A 1 -51.64 -43.29 21.27
CA MET A 1 -50.45 -43.03 20.43
C MET A 1 -50.80 -41.93 19.43
N SER A 2 -50.22 -40.74 19.57
CA SER A 2 -50.24 -39.71 18.52
C SER A 2 -48.83 -39.15 18.41
N HIS A 3 -48.11 -39.55 17.36
CA HIS A 3 -46.80 -39.02 17.01
C HIS A 3 -46.99 -37.69 16.30
N ASN A 4 -46.79 -36.59 17.03
CA ASN A 4 -46.70 -35.27 16.43
C ASN A 4 -45.35 -35.15 15.71
N ASN A 5 -45.41 -35.09 14.38
CA ASN A 5 -44.27 -34.87 13.51
C ASN A 5 -43.67 -33.48 13.76
N HIS A 6 -42.59 -33.42 14.54
CA HIS A 6 -41.69 -32.26 14.60
C HIS A 6 -40.91 -32.13 13.29
N LYS A 7 -41.55 -31.60 12.24
CA LYS A 7 -40.90 -31.07 11.04
C LYS A 7 -40.76 -29.55 11.22
N GLY A 8 -39.63 -29.07 11.74
CA GLY A 8 -39.46 -27.62 11.89
C GLY A 8 -38.07 -27.08 12.22
N GLY A 9 -37.17 -27.89 12.80
CA GLY A 9 -35.84 -27.38 13.22
C GLY A 9 -34.79 -27.41 12.11
N ALA A 10 -34.45 -28.61 11.62
CA ALA A 10 -33.28 -28.80 10.76
C ALA A 10 -33.35 -28.10 9.39
N GLY A 11 -34.54 -27.99 8.80
CA GLY A 11 -34.70 -27.43 7.44
C GLY A 11 -34.35 -25.95 7.36
N ILE A 12 -34.62 -25.17 8.41
CA ILE A 12 -34.32 -23.73 8.46
C ILE A 12 -32.80 -23.53 8.45
N TYR A 13 -32.05 -24.29 9.25
CA TYR A 13 -30.59 -24.21 9.31
C TYR A 13 -29.92 -24.59 7.98
N ILE A 14 -30.44 -25.61 7.29
CA ILE A 14 -29.92 -26.03 5.98
C ILE A 14 -30.15 -24.93 4.94
N ILE A 15 -31.33 -24.33 4.89
CA ILE A 15 -31.65 -23.24 3.96
C ILE A 15 -30.76 -22.02 4.23
N THR A 16 -30.55 -21.67 5.50
CA THR A 16 -29.67 -20.56 5.88
C THR A 16 -28.21 -20.84 5.53
N ALA A 17 -27.71 -22.04 5.75
CA ALA A 17 -26.34 -22.42 5.38
C ALA A 17 -26.11 -22.30 3.87
N ILE A 18 -27.09 -22.76 3.07
CA ILE A 18 -27.06 -22.60 1.62
C ILE A 18 -27.07 -21.12 1.22
N ALA A 19 -27.93 -20.30 1.84
CA ALA A 19 -27.99 -18.87 1.56
C ALA A 19 -26.66 -18.16 1.89
N LEU A 20 -26.04 -18.45 3.04
CA LEU A 20 -24.74 -17.91 3.42
C LEU A 20 -23.63 -18.36 2.48
N GLY A 21 -23.66 -19.62 2.03
CA GLY A 21 -22.75 -20.16 1.03
C GLY A 21 -22.87 -19.43 -0.31
N ILE A 22 -24.09 -19.19 -0.79
CA ILE A 22 -24.34 -18.43 -2.03
C ILE A 22 -23.81 -17.00 -1.90
N ILE A 23 -24.08 -16.29 -0.81
CA ILE A 23 -23.58 -14.91 -0.63
C ILE A 23 -22.04 -14.91 -0.60
N THR A 24 -21.42 -15.90 0.04
CA THR A 24 -19.93 -16.04 0.05
C THR A 24 -19.36 -16.32 -1.33
N TYR A 25 -20.02 -17.16 -2.11
CA TYR A 25 -19.63 -17.42 -3.48
C TYR A 25 -19.74 -16.17 -4.37
N ILE A 26 -20.82 -15.40 -4.20
CA ILE A 26 -21.01 -14.12 -4.90
C ILE A 26 -19.90 -13.13 -4.53
N GLU A 27 -19.59 -12.96 -3.24
CA GLU A 27 -18.49 -12.08 -2.79
C GLU A 27 -17.16 -12.48 -3.39
N PHE A 28 -16.83 -13.77 -3.39
CA PHE A 28 -15.61 -14.28 -4.00
C PHE A 28 -15.57 -13.98 -5.50
N GLY A 29 -16.68 -14.19 -6.21
CA GLY A 29 -16.79 -13.86 -7.62
C GLY A 29 -16.64 -12.36 -7.89
N LEU A 30 -17.21 -11.49 -7.06
CA LEU A 30 -17.07 -10.04 -7.19
C LEU A 30 -15.61 -9.59 -7.08
N ILE A 31 -14.84 -10.20 -6.18
CA ILE A 31 -13.41 -9.89 -5.98
C ILE A 31 -12.58 -10.47 -7.14
N GLN A 32 -12.80 -11.74 -7.48
CA GLN A 32 -11.96 -12.45 -8.45
C GLN A 32 -12.14 -11.93 -9.88
N TYR A 33 -13.35 -11.50 -10.24
CA TYR A 33 -13.67 -11.02 -11.59
C TYR A 33 -13.73 -9.49 -11.70
N ASN A 34 -13.36 -8.76 -10.63
CA ASN A 34 -13.33 -7.29 -10.59
C ASN A 34 -14.61 -6.62 -11.12
N TRP A 35 -15.78 -7.23 -10.89
CA TRP A 35 -17.06 -6.83 -11.53
C TRP A 35 -17.51 -5.42 -11.15
N MET A 36 -17.00 -4.89 -10.04
CA MET A 36 -17.11 -3.49 -9.66
C MET A 36 -15.72 -2.94 -9.39
N GLU A 37 -15.36 -1.84 -10.05
CA GLU A 37 -14.10 -1.14 -9.78
C GLU A 37 -14.32 0.01 -8.79
N GLY A 38 -13.35 0.19 -7.88
CA GLY A 38 -13.29 1.32 -6.96
C GLY A 38 -14.15 1.19 -5.69
N SER A 39 -14.49 2.33 -5.10
CA SER A 39 -15.11 2.42 -3.77
C SER A 39 -16.47 1.71 -3.64
N SER A 40 -17.17 1.49 -4.76
CA SER A 40 -18.46 0.78 -4.80
C SER A 40 -18.33 -0.72 -4.49
N ALA A 41 -17.21 -1.35 -4.86
CA ALA A 41 -16.93 -2.75 -4.52
C ALA A 41 -16.81 -2.93 -3.02
N ILE A 42 -16.05 -2.05 -2.36
CA ILE A 42 -15.84 -2.06 -0.91
C ILE A 42 -17.18 -1.87 -0.18
N LEU A 43 -17.99 -0.90 -0.59
CA LEU A 43 -19.30 -0.65 0.02
C LEU A 43 -20.25 -1.85 -0.13
N THR A 44 -20.23 -2.50 -1.30
CA THR A 44 -21.07 -3.68 -1.54
C THR A 44 -20.61 -4.88 -0.71
N LEU A 45 -19.29 -5.11 -0.60
CA LEU A 45 -18.74 -6.17 0.23
C LEU A 45 -19.06 -5.96 1.72
N VAL A 46 -18.95 -4.72 2.21
CA VAL A 46 -19.34 -4.38 3.58
C VAL A 46 -20.85 -4.63 3.79
N ALA A 47 -21.69 -4.23 2.83
CA ALA A 47 -23.13 -4.46 2.91
C ALA A 47 -23.47 -5.97 2.96
N LEU A 48 -22.85 -6.78 2.11
CA LEU A 48 -23.04 -8.24 2.10
C LEU A 48 -22.56 -8.90 3.39
N SER A 49 -21.42 -8.43 3.95
CA SER A 49 -20.91 -8.88 5.25
C SER A 49 -21.87 -8.55 6.41
N VAL A 50 -22.47 -7.36 6.41
CA VAL A 50 -23.47 -6.98 7.42
C VAL A 50 -24.72 -7.85 7.32
N VAL A 51 -25.22 -8.09 6.09
CA VAL A 51 -26.40 -8.96 5.88
C VAL A 51 -26.15 -10.37 6.38
N LYS A 52 -24.97 -10.95 6.11
CA LYS A 52 -24.59 -12.27 6.62
C LYS A 52 -24.54 -12.31 8.14
N PHE A 53 -23.90 -11.31 8.75
CA PHE A 53 -23.80 -11.22 10.20
C PHE A 53 -25.18 -11.15 10.87
N LEU A 54 -26.09 -10.34 10.33
CA LEU A 54 -27.47 -10.23 10.81
C LEU A 54 -28.26 -11.53 10.60
N ALA A 55 -28.07 -12.21 9.46
CA ALA A 55 -28.71 -13.50 9.20
C ALA A 55 -28.25 -14.59 10.18
N VAL A 56 -26.96 -14.62 10.50
CA VAL A 56 -26.39 -15.55 11.48
C VAL A 56 -26.93 -15.26 12.88
N ILE A 57 -26.88 -14.00 13.33
CA ILE A 57 -27.37 -13.61 14.67
C ILE A 57 -28.85 -13.93 14.84
N SER A 58 -29.68 -13.57 13.85
CA SER A 58 -31.12 -13.76 13.92
C SER A 58 -31.52 -15.23 14.12
N ILE A 59 -30.76 -16.15 13.54
CA ILE A 59 -31.08 -17.58 13.49
C ILE A 59 -30.33 -18.38 14.56
N PHE A 60 -29.02 -18.16 14.73
CA PHE A 60 -28.21 -18.92 15.69
C PHE A 60 -28.38 -18.46 17.13
N MET A 61 -28.67 -17.18 17.36
CA MET A 61 -28.94 -16.69 18.73
C MET A 61 -30.40 -16.85 19.14
N HIS A 62 -31.22 -17.59 18.37
CA HIS A 62 -32.66 -17.81 18.61
C HIS A 62 -33.49 -16.52 18.78
N LEU A 63 -32.95 -15.35 18.44
CA LEU A 63 -33.59 -14.03 18.60
C LEU A 63 -34.94 -13.91 17.88
N LYS A 64 -35.14 -14.70 16.82
CA LYS A 64 -36.40 -14.78 16.10
C LYS A 64 -37.53 -15.41 16.94
N ASP A 65 -37.19 -16.36 17.80
CA ASP A 65 -38.13 -17.14 18.60
C ASP A 65 -38.13 -16.73 20.10
N ASP A 66 -37.26 -15.78 20.47
CA ASP A 66 -37.10 -15.29 21.84
C ASP A 66 -38.06 -14.13 22.18
N ASN A 67 -38.24 -13.87 23.47
CA ASN A 67 -39.14 -12.81 23.93
C ASN A 67 -38.64 -11.44 23.44
N LYS A 68 -39.57 -10.60 22.95
CA LYS A 68 -39.29 -9.26 22.40
C LYS A 68 -38.46 -8.38 23.34
N THR A 69 -38.57 -8.59 24.65
CA THR A 69 -37.75 -7.88 25.64
C THR A 69 -36.26 -8.24 25.53
N LEU A 70 -35.90 -9.52 25.40
CA LEU A 70 -34.51 -9.96 25.34
C LEU A 70 -33.87 -9.63 23.98
N SER A 71 -34.63 -9.78 22.90
CA SER A 71 -34.22 -9.33 21.56
C SER A 71 -34.03 -7.81 21.49
N GLY A 72 -34.85 -7.06 22.22
CA GLY A 72 -34.69 -5.61 22.40
C GLY A 72 -33.38 -5.23 23.08
N PHE A 73 -33.00 -5.89 24.19
CA PHE A 73 -31.73 -5.64 24.88
C PHE A 73 -30.51 -5.92 23.99
N PHE A 74 -30.53 -7.04 23.26
CA PHE A 74 -29.44 -7.40 22.37
C PHE A 74 -29.29 -6.41 21.20
N THR A 75 -30.40 -6.04 20.56
CA THR A 75 -30.41 -5.07 19.45
C THR A 75 -29.97 -3.68 19.91
N ALA A 76 -30.39 -3.26 21.11
CA ALA A 76 -29.94 -2.01 21.71
C ALA A 76 -28.42 -2.00 21.95
N GLY A 77 -27.85 -3.11 22.44
CA GLY A 77 -26.40 -3.26 22.60
C GLY A 77 -25.65 -3.19 21.26
N LEU A 78 -26.17 -3.82 20.21
CA LEU A 78 -25.58 -3.78 18.87
C LEU A 78 -25.62 -2.36 18.27
N LEU A 79 -26.74 -1.66 18.42
CA LEU A 79 -26.87 -0.26 17.98
C LEU A 79 -25.92 0.66 18.73
N PHE A 80 -25.75 0.45 20.03
CA PHE A 80 -24.80 1.21 20.84
C PHE A 80 -23.36 0.97 20.37
N ALA A 81 -22.96 -0.29 20.14
CA ALA A 81 -21.65 -0.63 19.61
C ALA A 81 -21.39 0.06 18.25
N PHE A 82 -22.35 0.01 17.33
CA PHE A 82 -22.23 0.66 16.04
C PHE A 82 -22.13 2.19 16.14
N ALA A 83 -22.93 2.80 17.03
CA ALA A 83 -22.88 4.23 17.29
C ALA A 83 -21.51 4.65 17.87
N THR A 84 -20.96 3.89 18.81
CA THR A 84 -19.62 4.15 19.35
C THR A 84 -18.53 3.99 18.31
N PHE A 85 -18.62 2.98 17.45
CA PHE A 85 -17.68 2.77 16.35
C PHE A 85 -17.69 3.95 15.35
N ILE A 86 -18.88 4.46 14.98
CA ILE A 86 -19.00 5.64 14.12
C ILE A 86 -18.43 6.88 14.82
N ALA A 87 -18.77 7.11 16.09
CA ALA A 87 -18.28 8.26 16.84
C ALA A 87 -16.75 8.28 16.95
N VAL A 88 -16.15 7.12 17.23
CA VAL A 88 -14.69 6.96 17.29
C VAL A 88 -14.08 7.16 15.90
N SER A 89 -14.64 6.53 14.86
CA SER A 89 -14.15 6.69 13.48
C SER A 89 -14.20 8.14 13.01
N PHE A 90 -15.26 8.87 13.38
CA PHE A 90 -15.39 10.30 13.09
C PHE A 90 -14.35 11.13 13.87
N LEU A 91 -14.12 10.84 15.15
CA LEU A 91 -13.09 11.51 15.95
C LEU A 91 -11.70 11.34 15.31
N PHE A 92 -11.33 10.11 14.94
CA PHE A 92 -10.05 9.85 14.26
C PHE A 92 -9.93 10.55 12.90
N ASN A 93 -11.03 10.66 12.15
CA ASN A 93 -11.06 11.38 10.88
C ASN A 93 -10.90 12.90 11.07
N VAL A 94 -11.66 13.50 11.99
CA VAL A 94 -11.57 14.94 12.32
C VAL A 94 -10.21 15.30 12.91
N ASN A 95 -9.62 14.42 13.73
CA ASN A 95 -8.27 14.65 14.25
C ASN A 95 -7.22 14.59 13.13
N SER A 96 -7.42 13.71 12.15
CA SER A 96 -6.57 13.64 10.96
C SER A 96 -6.68 14.87 10.07
N THR A 97 -7.87 15.49 9.93
CA THR A 97 -8.01 16.75 9.18
C THR A 97 -7.45 17.96 9.92
N LYS A 98 -7.62 18.03 11.26
CA LYS A 98 -7.00 19.08 12.09
C LYS A 98 -5.47 19.01 12.06
N ASN A 99 -4.88 17.81 12.09
CA ASN A 99 -3.43 17.64 11.93
C ASN A 99 -2.92 18.01 10.53
N ARG A 100 -3.79 18.07 9.51
CA ARG A 100 -3.45 18.61 8.18
C ARG A 100 -3.56 20.13 8.10
N MET A 101 -4.36 20.75 8.97
CA MET A 101 -4.51 22.21 9.10
C MET A 101 -3.47 22.84 10.04
N ALA A 102 -2.82 22.03 10.90
CA ALA A 102 -1.71 22.45 11.74
C ALA A 102 -0.34 22.40 11.03
N ALA A 103 -0.29 21.93 9.78
CA ALA A 103 0.87 22.13 8.92
C ALA A 103 0.90 23.60 8.48
N PRO A 104 2.00 24.35 8.69
CA PRO A 104 2.05 25.76 8.37
C PRO A 104 1.86 25.97 6.87
N GLU A 105 0.86 26.79 6.53
CA GLU A 105 0.60 27.35 5.22
C GLU A 105 1.85 28.14 4.77
N ILE A 106 2.63 27.61 3.82
CA ILE A 106 3.61 28.43 3.10
C ILE A 106 2.83 29.39 2.22
N LYS A 107 2.55 30.58 2.76
CA LYS A 107 2.09 31.73 2.00
C LYS A 107 3.23 32.20 1.09
N THR A 108 3.17 31.82 -0.17
CA THR A 108 3.82 32.56 -1.26
C THR A 108 3.10 33.90 -1.42
N THR A 109 3.57 34.92 -0.70
CA THR A 109 3.23 36.32 -1.02
C THR A 109 4.36 36.88 -1.88
N SER A 110 4.13 36.94 -3.19
CA SER A 110 4.83 37.89 -4.05
C SER A 110 4.24 39.27 -3.82
N SER A 111 5.02 40.19 -3.29
CA SER A 111 4.80 41.62 -3.51
C SER A 111 6.14 42.32 -3.38
N HIS A 112 6.65 42.74 -4.54
CA HIS A 112 7.54 43.86 -4.67
C HIS A 112 6.96 45.11 -3.98
N GLU A 113 7.87 45.93 -3.47
CA GLU A 113 7.78 47.36 -3.13
C GLU A 113 7.82 47.74 -1.64
N ALA A 114 9.05 48.14 -1.26
CA ALA A 114 9.42 49.36 -0.58
C ALA A 114 8.59 49.85 0.61
N SER A 115 9.20 49.81 1.79
CA SER A 115 9.45 51.02 2.58
C SER A 115 10.48 50.76 3.66
N THR A 116 11.49 51.62 3.64
CA THR A 116 12.56 51.81 4.61
C THR A 116 12.01 52.25 5.96
N GLU A 117 12.46 51.65 7.06
CA GLU A 117 13.07 52.36 8.20
C GLU A 117 13.53 51.39 9.29
N ASN A 118 14.85 51.41 9.53
CA ASN A 118 15.50 51.40 10.84
C ASN A 118 15.03 50.41 11.91
N SER A 119 15.82 49.34 12.08
CA SER A 119 16.28 48.89 13.41
C SER A 119 17.55 48.07 13.21
N GLU A 120 18.67 48.77 13.04
CA GLU A 120 19.99 48.24 13.35
C GLU A 120 19.98 47.75 14.80
N LEU A 121 20.13 46.44 15.01
CA LEU A 121 20.97 45.92 16.10
C LEU A 121 21.24 44.44 15.87
N LEU A 122 22.52 44.08 15.96
CA LEU A 122 23.10 42.73 16.00
C LEU A 122 23.39 42.06 14.64
N VAL A 123 24.36 42.67 13.94
CA VAL A 123 25.35 41.93 13.14
C VAL A 123 26.42 41.41 14.10
N GLU A 124 26.59 40.09 14.23
CA GLU A 124 27.93 39.46 14.13
C GLU A 124 27.87 37.93 14.11
N ALA A 125 28.77 37.38 13.28
CA ALA A 125 29.22 35.99 13.20
C ALA A 125 28.20 34.93 12.71
N VAL A 126 28.19 34.62 11.40
CA VAL A 126 29.05 33.59 10.77
C VAL A 126 28.88 33.73 9.25
N GLY A 127 29.98 33.97 8.54
CA GLY A 127 29.99 33.98 7.08
C GLY A 127 29.85 32.56 6.53
N PHE A 128 28.75 32.30 5.82
CA PHE A 128 28.64 31.15 4.94
C PHE A 128 27.99 31.57 3.62
N ASN A 129 28.80 31.56 2.56
CA ASN A 129 28.40 31.89 1.20
C ASN A 129 27.97 30.58 0.52
N PHE A 130 26.68 30.39 0.23
CA PHE A 130 26.19 29.28 -0.58
C PHE A 130 26.11 29.71 -2.06
N PRO A 131 26.73 29.00 -3.01
CA PRO A 131 26.47 29.21 -4.43
C PRO A 131 25.07 28.69 -4.80
N SER A 132 24.30 29.53 -5.47
CA SER A 132 22.98 29.28 -6.03
C SER A 132 23.03 28.22 -7.15
N GLY A 133 22.36 27.09 -6.94
CA GLY A 133 22.04 26.10 -7.98
C GLY A 133 20.91 26.58 -8.90
N PRO A 134 20.82 26.07 -10.14
CA PRO A 134 20.01 26.69 -11.18
C PRO A 134 18.51 26.53 -10.99
N GLU A 135 17.87 27.60 -11.43
CA GLU A 135 16.47 27.99 -11.47
C GLU A 135 15.48 26.91 -11.95
N ASN A 136 14.37 26.88 -11.24
CA ASN A 136 13.17 26.08 -11.43
C ASN A 136 12.42 26.43 -12.73
N GLN A 137 12.54 25.59 -13.75
CA GLN A 137 11.67 25.70 -14.91
C GLN A 137 10.28 25.14 -14.60
N SER A 138 9.30 26.06 -14.57
CA SER A 138 7.88 25.84 -14.34
C SER A 138 7.25 25.07 -15.50
N TYR A 139 6.64 23.92 -15.22
CA TYR A 139 5.77 23.22 -16.16
C TYR A 139 4.35 23.82 -16.08
N GLN A 140 3.97 24.57 -17.10
CA GLN A 140 2.63 25.12 -17.27
C GLN A 140 1.68 24.01 -17.73
N ILE A 141 0.59 23.78 -16.98
CA ILE A 141 -0.56 23.02 -17.45
C ILE A 141 -1.43 23.97 -18.26
N GLU A 142 -1.28 23.96 -19.58
CA GLU A 142 -2.27 24.53 -20.48
C GLU A 142 -3.09 23.41 -21.13
N LYS A 143 -4.40 23.42 -20.85
CA LYS A 143 -5.38 22.67 -21.62
C LYS A 143 -5.97 23.63 -22.67
N PRO A 144 -6.10 23.19 -23.92
CA PRO A 144 -7.33 23.49 -24.64
C PRO A 144 -8.02 22.22 -25.14
N LEU A 145 -9.35 22.29 -25.09
CA LEU A 145 -10.29 21.37 -25.72
C LEU A 145 -10.27 21.50 -27.24
N ASP A 146 -10.77 20.43 -27.87
CA ASP A 146 -11.32 20.31 -29.23
C ASP A 146 -10.35 19.97 -30.36
N ASP A 147 -10.31 18.67 -30.73
CA ASP A 147 -10.70 18.27 -32.08
C ASP A 147 -11.10 16.79 -32.13
N LYS A 148 -12.21 16.51 -32.81
CA LYS A 148 -12.76 15.18 -33.06
C LYS A 148 -11.82 14.42 -33.99
N LYS A 149 -11.36 13.24 -33.59
CA LYS A 149 -11.02 12.17 -34.53
C LYS A 149 -11.56 10.82 -34.04
N ASP A 150 -12.18 10.16 -34.99
CA ASP A 150 -12.95 8.93 -34.87
C ASP A 150 -12.17 7.80 -34.17
N TYR A 151 -12.71 7.35 -33.04
CA TYR A 151 -12.41 6.01 -32.52
C TYR A 151 -13.47 5.04 -33.08
N SER A 152 -13.21 4.53 -34.28
CA SER A 152 -13.86 3.32 -34.77
C SER A 152 -13.16 2.11 -34.15
N PHE A 153 -13.77 1.54 -33.12
CA PHE A 153 -13.40 0.25 -32.55
C PHE A 153 -13.80 -0.86 -33.53
N SER A 154 -12.85 -1.33 -34.35
CA SER A 154 -13.00 -2.57 -35.10
C SER A 154 -12.69 -3.76 -34.19
N LEU A 155 -13.73 -4.56 -33.95
CA LEU A 155 -13.67 -5.90 -33.37
C LEU A 155 -13.17 -6.88 -34.42
N ASP A 156 -11.85 -7.05 -34.53
CA ASP A 156 -11.29 -8.23 -35.18
C ASP A 156 -10.71 -9.14 -34.09
N ASN A 157 -11.53 -10.13 -33.73
CA ASN A 157 -11.16 -11.23 -32.85
C ASN A 157 -10.11 -12.10 -33.54
N ALA A 158 -8.84 -11.89 -33.19
CA ALA A 158 -7.79 -12.88 -33.33
C ALA A 158 -7.21 -13.17 -31.93
N VAL A 159 -7.37 -14.41 -31.49
CA VAL A 159 -6.77 -14.95 -30.26
C VAL A 159 -5.25 -14.90 -30.41
N PRO A 160 -4.49 -14.20 -29.55
CA PRO A 160 -3.07 -14.43 -29.46
C PRO A 160 -2.82 -15.67 -28.58
N GLU A 161 -2.23 -16.68 -29.20
CA GLU A 161 -1.53 -17.82 -28.60
C GLU A 161 -0.55 -17.41 -27.46
N PRO A 162 -0.21 -18.33 -26.54
CA PRO A 162 0.57 -18.01 -25.34
C PRO A 162 1.95 -17.47 -25.70
N VAL A 163 2.22 -16.22 -25.30
CA VAL A 163 3.49 -15.56 -25.61
C VAL A 163 4.61 -16.17 -24.77
N LYS A 164 5.57 -16.77 -25.47
CA LYS A 164 6.84 -17.28 -24.94
C LYS A 164 7.72 -16.09 -24.57
N ASN A 165 8.46 -16.23 -23.46
CA ASN A 165 9.43 -15.26 -22.99
C ASN A 165 10.55 -15.09 -24.02
N GLU A 166 10.49 -14.01 -24.80
CA GLU A 166 11.60 -13.55 -25.62
C GLU A 166 12.25 -12.38 -24.91
N ALA A 167 13.50 -12.61 -24.49
CA ALA A 167 14.37 -11.61 -23.90
C ALA A 167 14.54 -10.43 -24.87
N ALA A 168 13.87 -9.31 -24.58
CA ALA A 168 14.06 -8.06 -25.30
C ALA A 168 15.37 -7.39 -24.83
N VAL A 169 16.45 -7.69 -25.54
CA VAL A 169 17.64 -6.84 -25.60
C VAL A 169 17.29 -5.65 -26.51
N GLY A 170 17.07 -4.46 -25.95
CA GLY A 170 16.88 -3.26 -26.78
C GLY A 170 16.31 -2.02 -26.11
N SER A 171 17.21 -1.06 -25.86
CA SER A 171 16.98 0.38 -25.65
C SER A 171 16.47 0.86 -24.27
N SER A 172 17.32 1.69 -23.65
CA SER A 172 17.10 2.43 -22.41
C SER A 172 16.10 3.58 -22.62
N GLN A 173 14.82 3.27 -22.85
CA GLN A 173 13.80 4.21 -22.40
C GLN A 173 13.89 4.25 -20.87
N SER A 174 14.07 5.45 -20.32
CA SER A 174 14.12 5.65 -18.88
C SER A 174 12.80 5.15 -18.29
N PHE A 175 12.88 4.02 -17.59
CA PHE A 175 11.80 3.50 -16.79
C PHE A 175 11.42 4.53 -15.72
N ASP A 176 10.24 5.11 -15.81
CA ASP A 176 9.69 6.00 -14.77
C ASP A 176 9.16 5.14 -13.62
N TRP A 177 9.90 5.15 -12.52
CA TRP A 177 9.68 4.28 -11.38
C TRP A 177 9.04 5.00 -10.20
N GLN A 178 8.91 6.33 -10.24
CA GLN A 178 8.60 7.14 -9.05
C GLN A 178 7.20 6.84 -8.50
N GLU A 179 6.18 6.88 -9.37
CA GLU A 179 4.79 6.59 -8.96
C GLU A 179 4.59 5.10 -8.67
N LEU A 180 5.12 4.24 -9.55
CA LEU A 180 5.04 2.79 -9.39
C LEU A 180 5.69 2.34 -8.08
N GLY A 181 6.90 2.81 -7.78
CA GLY A 181 7.64 2.44 -6.59
C GLY A 181 6.94 2.86 -5.31
N LYS A 182 6.37 4.07 -5.28
CA LYS A 182 5.54 4.52 -4.16
C LYS A 182 4.30 3.65 -3.96
N LYS A 183 3.63 3.27 -5.06
CA LYS A 183 2.45 2.37 -5.00
C LYS A 183 2.84 0.97 -4.53
N THR A 184 3.93 0.42 -5.07
CA THR A 184 4.42 -0.92 -4.72
C THR A 184 4.92 -0.98 -3.28
N TYR A 185 5.44 0.12 -2.72
CA TYR A 185 5.89 0.18 -1.32
C TYR A 185 4.77 -0.07 -0.30
N ASN A 186 3.49 0.03 -0.68
CA ASN A 186 2.37 -0.37 0.18
C ASN A 186 2.45 -1.84 0.63
N ASN A 187 3.12 -2.68 -0.16
CA ASN A 187 3.40 -4.06 0.19
C ASN A 187 4.45 -4.20 1.32
N CYS A 188 5.35 -3.23 1.44
CA CYS A 188 6.49 -3.25 2.35
C CYS A 188 6.22 -2.48 3.65
N SER A 189 5.34 -1.47 3.58
CA SER A 189 5.10 -0.50 4.65
C SER A 189 4.40 -1.09 5.89
N SER A 190 3.71 -2.23 5.75
CA SER A 190 3.10 -2.94 6.88
C SER A 190 4.12 -3.37 7.94
N CYS A 191 5.34 -3.69 7.50
CA CYS A 191 6.43 -4.15 8.35
C CYS A 191 7.48 -3.06 8.53
N HIS A 192 7.99 -2.49 7.42
CA HIS A 192 9.05 -1.49 7.44
C HIS A 192 8.56 -0.07 7.76
N GLN A 193 7.24 0.11 7.94
CA GLN A 193 6.57 1.39 8.19
C GLN A 193 6.63 2.36 7.01
N ALA A 194 5.71 3.32 6.97
CA ALA A 194 5.68 4.35 5.93
C ALA A 194 6.93 5.27 5.95
N ASN A 195 7.54 5.43 7.11
CA ASN A 195 8.77 6.20 7.29
C ASN A 195 10.06 5.37 7.17
N GLY A 196 9.95 4.07 6.84
CA GLY A 196 11.10 3.20 6.69
C GLY A 196 11.85 2.90 7.98
N ASN A 197 11.33 3.25 9.16
CA ASN A 197 12.03 3.03 10.43
C ASN A 197 11.78 1.63 11.02
N GLY A 198 10.89 0.84 10.41
CA GLY A 198 10.52 -0.47 10.93
C GLY A 198 9.99 -0.42 12.36
N ILE A 199 10.15 -1.54 13.08
CA ILE A 199 9.80 -1.68 14.49
C ILE A 199 10.99 -2.33 15.20
N PRO A 200 11.67 -1.64 16.12
CA PRO A 200 12.84 -2.18 16.83
C PRO A 200 12.57 -3.58 17.42
N GLY A 201 13.49 -4.52 17.17
CA GLY A 201 13.38 -5.92 17.60
C GLY A 201 12.43 -6.81 16.78
N ALA A 202 11.62 -6.24 15.87
CA ALA A 202 10.69 -7.00 15.02
C ALA A 202 10.98 -6.84 13.52
N PHE A 203 11.02 -5.59 13.03
CA PHE A 203 11.26 -5.28 11.61
C PHE A 203 12.39 -4.26 11.48
N PRO A 204 13.44 -4.56 10.70
CA PRO A 204 14.59 -3.68 10.59
C PRO A 204 14.25 -2.37 9.85
N PRO A 205 14.90 -1.25 10.21
CA PRO A 205 14.78 -0.01 9.47
C PRO A 205 15.40 -0.14 8.08
N LEU A 206 14.72 0.45 7.09
CA LEU A 206 15.21 0.67 5.73
C LEU A 206 15.87 2.05 5.59
N ASN A 207 15.44 3.04 6.36
CA ASN A 207 16.04 4.37 6.38
C ASN A 207 17.52 4.28 6.82
N LYS A 208 18.40 4.94 6.06
CA LYS A 208 19.88 4.91 6.11
C LYS A 208 20.50 3.55 5.77
N ASN A 209 19.95 2.47 6.31
CA ASN A 209 20.53 1.13 6.19
C ASN A 209 20.50 0.58 4.76
N MET A 210 19.45 0.85 3.98
CA MET A 210 19.46 0.45 2.57
C MET A 210 20.57 1.14 1.79
N ALA A 211 20.80 2.44 2.02
CA ALA A 211 21.89 3.16 1.36
C ALA A 211 23.26 2.56 1.68
N LEU A 212 23.49 2.20 2.95
CA LEU A 212 24.71 1.50 3.37
C LEU A 212 24.88 0.15 2.66
N LYS A 213 23.81 -0.64 2.52
CA LYS A 213 23.87 -1.93 1.82
C LYS A 213 24.03 -1.76 0.31
N TYR A 214 23.39 -0.76 -0.29
CA TYR A 214 23.57 -0.42 -1.70
C TYR A 214 25.03 -0.05 -2.03
N ASN A 215 25.66 0.76 -1.19
CA ASN A 215 27.05 1.17 -1.40
C ASN A 215 28.02 -0.02 -1.27
N ALA A 216 27.69 -1.02 -0.45
CA ALA A 216 28.54 -2.19 -0.23
C ALA A 216 28.36 -3.29 -1.30
N ASP A 217 27.12 -3.63 -1.65
CA ASP A 217 26.79 -4.52 -2.76
C ASP A 217 25.57 -3.97 -3.50
N LYS A 218 25.81 -3.47 -4.72
CA LYS A 218 24.77 -2.87 -5.56
C LYS A 218 23.70 -3.87 -5.98
N ASP A 219 23.88 -5.19 -5.88
CA ASP A 219 22.82 -6.15 -6.26
C ASP A 219 22.12 -6.77 -5.04
N TYR A 220 22.67 -6.60 -3.83
CA TYR A 220 22.15 -7.26 -2.63
C TYR A 220 20.69 -6.91 -2.33
N LEU A 221 20.29 -5.64 -2.48
CA LEU A 221 18.92 -5.20 -2.19
C LEU A 221 17.90 -5.89 -3.11
N LEU A 222 18.25 -6.11 -4.38
CA LEU A 222 17.40 -6.85 -5.30
C LEU A 222 17.28 -8.32 -4.88
N LYS A 223 18.39 -8.96 -4.48
CA LYS A 223 18.38 -10.36 -3.98
C LYS A 223 17.47 -10.49 -2.75
N ALA A 224 17.59 -9.58 -1.79
CA ALA A 224 16.78 -9.56 -0.58
C ALA A 224 15.27 -9.46 -0.86
N VAL A 225 14.87 -8.68 -1.87
CA VAL A 225 13.45 -8.58 -2.28
C VAL A 225 13.01 -9.81 -3.07
N VAL A 226 13.80 -10.25 -4.05
CA VAL A 226 13.45 -11.37 -4.94
C VAL A 226 13.37 -12.70 -4.19
N PHE A 227 14.37 -13.01 -3.37
CA PHE A 227 14.52 -14.31 -2.70
C PHE A 227 14.11 -14.30 -1.22
N GLY A 228 13.86 -13.11 -0.65
CA GLY A 228 13.60 -12.95 0.77
C GLY A 228 14.87 -13.05 1.61
N LEU A 229 14.70 -12.98 2.93
CA LEU A 229 15.80 -13.02 3.89
C LEU A 229 15.32 -13.69 5.17
N THR A 230 16.01 -14.71 5.66
CA THR A 230 15.60 -15.41 6.90
C THR A 230 16.80 -15.69 7.77
N GLY A 231 16.73 -15.29 9.04
CA GLY A 231 17.76 -15.54 10.05
C GLY A 231 18.09 -14.30 10.88
N GLU A 232 19.15 -14.41 11.68
CA GLU A 232 19.61 -13.31 12.54
C GLU A 232 20.43 -12.30 11.73
N ILE A 233 20.06 -11.03 11.80
CA ILE A 233 20.82 -9.89 11.28
C ILE A 233 20.98 -8.83 12.36
N GLU A 234 22.02 -8.01 12.22
CA GLU A 234 22.22 -6.80 13.02
C GLU A 234 22.07 -5.56 12.14
N VAL A 235 21.27 -4.60 12.63
CA VAL A 235 21.01 -3.31 11.99
C VAL A 235 21.03 -2.24 13.08
N ASP A 236 21.91 -1.25 12.96
CA ASP A 236 22.11 -0.18 13.96
C ASP A 236 22.28 -0.70 15.41
N GLY A 237 23.03 -1.79 15.60
CA GLY A 237 23.29 -2.39 16.91
C GLY A 237 22.10 -3.18 17.49
N SER A 238 20.98 -3.28 16.77
CA SER A 238 19.81 -4.08 17.15
C SER A 238 19.79 -5.39 16.38
N LYS A 239 19.52 -6.48 17.09
CA LYS A 239 19.37 -7.82 16.49
C LYS A 239 17.93 -8.03 16.03
N TYR A 240 17.79 -8.62 14.85
CA TYR A 240 16.53 -9.03 14.26
C TYR A 240 16.65 -10.48 13.84
N ASN A 241 15.77 -11.34 14.33
CA ASN A 241 15.73 -12.75 13.94
C ASN A 241 14.32 -13.06 13.44
N GLY A 242 14.12 -12.90 12.14
CA GLY A 242 12.82 -13.01 11.49
C GLY A 242 12.94 -13.54 10.08
N ALA A 243 11.81 -13.57 9.38
CA ALA A 243 11.72 -13.97 7.98
C ALA A 243 11.03 -12.87 7.17
N MET A 244 11.76 -12.29 6.22
CA MET A 244 11.21 -11.50 5.13
C MET A 244 10.89 -12.46 3.98
N PRO A 245 9.60 -12.61 3.59
CA PRO A 245 9.23 -13.50 2.50
C PRO A 245 9.80 -13.00 1.16
N ALA A 246 9.92 -13.92 0.21
CA ALA A 246 10.30 -13.62 -1.16
C ALA A 246 9.16 -12.88 -1.88
N TRP A 247 9.51 -11.83 -2.63
CA TRP A 247 8.57 -11.03 -3.44
C TRP A 247 8.77 -11.24 -4.94
N GLY A 248 9.39 -12.37 -5.34
CA GLY A 248 9.61 -12.72 -6.75
C GLY A 248 8.35 -12.87 -7.62
N TYR A 249 7.15 -12.83 -7.02
CA TYR A 249 5.89 -12.82 -7.75
C TYR A 249 5.49 -11.44 -8.30
N LEU A 250 6.10 -10.35 -7.80
CA LEU A 250 5.95 -9.01 -8.39
C LEU A 250 6.56 -8.99 -9.79
N SER A 251 6.33 -7.96 -10.59
CA SER A 251 7.05 -7.79 -11.87
C SER A 251 8.47 -7.27 -11.67
N ASP A 252 9.31 -7.35 -12.72
CA ASP A 252 10.66 -6.79 -12.68
C ASP A 252 10.63 -5.26 -12.52
N GLU A 253 9.66 -4.60 -13.15
CA GLU A 253 9.37 -3.17 -12.99
C GLU A 253 8.98 -2.84 -11.55
N GLU A 254 8.07 -3.60 -10.95
CA GLU A 254 7.61 -3.35 -9.59
C GLU A 254 8.75 -3.47 -8.57
N ILE A 255 9.61 -4.49 -8.71
CA ILE A 255 10.76 -4.68 -7.83
C ILE A 255 11.80 -3.57 -8.03
N ALA A 256 12.17 -3.28 -9.28
CA ALA A 256 13.11 -2.19 -9.56
C ALA A 256 12.59 -0.87 -8.99
N ALA A 257 11.30 -0.59 -9.17
CA ALA A 257 10.69 0.65 -8.72
C ALA A 257 10.60 0.77 -7.20
N VAL A 258 10.20 -0.30 -6.49
CA VAL A 258 10.07 -0.22 -5.03
C VAL A 258 11.43 -0.06 -4.36
N VAL A 259 12.48 -0.71 -4.87
CA VAL A 259 13.83 -0.57 -4.33
C VAL A 259 14.38 0.84 -4.63
N ASN A 260 14.17 1.36 -5.85
CA ASN A 260 14.54 2.74 -6.17
C ASN A 260 13.81 3.75 -5.29
N HIS A 261 12.50 3.60 -5.10
CA HIS A 261 11.70 4.46 -4.23
C HIS A 261 12.23 4.46 -2.82
N ALA A 262 12.57 3.29 -2.29
CA ALA A 262 13.09 3.16 -0.93
C ALA A 262 14.48 3.83 -0.82
N LEU A 263 15.38 3.65 -1.80
CA LEU A 263 16.70 4.32 -1.86
C LEU A 263 16.61 5.83 -2.05
N SER A 264 15.59 6.33 -2.75
CA SER A 264 15.38 7.76 -2.96
C SER A 264 14.56 8.43 -1.85
N SER A 265 14.19 7.68 -0.79
CA SER A 265 13.33 8.16 0.29
C SER A 265 14.11 8.39 1.58
N TRP A 266 13.53 9.24 2.44
CA TRP A 266 14.04 9.54 3.78
C TRP A 266 15.47 10.11 3.73
N ASP A 267 16.38 9.63 4.58
CA ASP A 267 17.76 10.11 4.63
C ASP A 267 18.68 9.36 3.66
N ASN A 268 18.19 8.32 2.97
CA ASN A 268 18.99 7.50 2.05
C ASN A 268 19.69 8.29 0.94
N PRO A 269 19.05 9.29 0.26
CA PRO A 269 19.70 10.02 -0.83
C PRO A 269 21.00 10.73 -0.46
N SER A 270 21.16 11.09 0.83
CA SER A 270 22.37 11.76 1.33
C SER A 270 23.55 10.81 1.59
N ILE A 271 23.28 9.49 1.58
CA ILE A 271 24.25 8.43 1.90
C ILE A 271 24.59 7.61 0.66
N VAL A 272 23.65 7.47 -0.28
CA VAL A 272 23.89 6.69 -1.50
C VAL A 272 25.01 7.33 -2.32
N GLU A 273 26.02 6.53 -2.63
CA GLU A 273 27.14 6.92 -3.48
C GLU A 273 26.90 6.43 -4.91
N ASP A 274 27.14 7.31 -5.90
CA ASP A 274 26.97 7.03 -7.33
C ASP A 274 25.63 6.33 -7.63
N PHE A 275 24.53 6.97 -7.19
CA PHE A 275 23.19 6.41 -7.34
C PHE A 275 22.90 6.09 -8.80
N LYS A 276 22.73 4.80 -9.05
CA LYS A 276 22.23 4.26 -10.30
C LYS A 276 20.92 3.54 -10.00
N ALA A 277 19.83 4.11 -10.49
CA ALA A 277 18.52 3.50 -10.39
C ALA A 277 18.54 2.10 -11.04
N TYR A 278 17.95 1.13 -10.35
CA TYR A 278 17.72 -0.20 -10.89
C TYR A 278 16.76 -0.15 -12.06
N THR A 279 17.01 -1.01 -13.03
CA THR A 279 16.14 -1.24 -14.18
C THR A 279 15.47 -2.61 -14.07
N PRO A 280 14.36 -2.87 -14.79
CA PRO A 280 13.78 -4.20 -14.87
C PRO A 280 14.80 -5.27 -15.32
N THR A 281 15.74 -4.90 -16.19
CA THR A 281 16.82 -5.79 -16.64
C THR A 281 17.76 -6.20 -15.50
N ASP A 282 17.99 -5.34 -14.50
CA ASP A 282 18.82 -5.70 -13.35
C ASP A 282 18.11 -6.71 -12.45
N VAL A 283 16.78 -6.57 -12.29
CA VAL A 283 15.97 -7.55 -11.58
C VAL A 283 15.93 -8.89 -12.32
N ALA A 284 15.77 -8.88 -13.64
CA ALA A 284 15.80 -10.09 -14.46
C ALA A 284 17.12 -10.87 -14.32
N LYS A 285 18.26 -10.17 -14.24
CA LYS A 285 19.56 -10.80 -13.95
C LYS A 285 19.54 -11.47 -12.58
N VAL A 286 19.06 -10.78 -11.55
CA VAL A 286 18.98 -11.34 -10.19
C VAL A 286 18.06 -12.55 -10.14
N ARG A 287 16.91 -12.53 -10.83
CA ARG A 287 15.99 -13.68 -10.91
C ARG A 287 16.57 -14.92 -11.56
N SER A 288 17.54 -14.75 -12.45
CA SER A 288 18.24 -15.88 -13.06
C SER A 288 19.20 -16.59 -12.09
N LEU A 289 19.43 -16.00 -10.90
CA LEU A 289 20.18 -16.64 -9.83
C LEU A 289 19.26 -17.63 -9.09
N GLU A 290 19.79 -18.80 -8.76
CA GLU A 290 19.09 -19.80 -7.95
C GLU A 290 19.51 -19.66 -6.48
N LEU A 291 19.02 -18.62 -5.81
CA LEU A 291 19.32 -18.36 -4.39
C LEU A 291 18.14 -18.70 -3.47
N SER A 292 18.44 -19.26 -2.31
CA SER A 292 17.50 -19.36 -1.19
C SER A 292 17.55 -18.09 -0.32
N SER A 293 16.59 -17.96 0.60
CA SER A 293 16.60 -16.88 1.60
C SER A 293 17.78 -16.98 2.58
N ALA A 294 18.36 -18.17 2.75
CA ALA A 294 19.57 -18.40 3.53
C ALA A 294 20.83 -17.98 2.75
N ASP A 295 20.93 -18.35 1.46
CA ASP A 295 22.04 -17.88 0.61
C ASP A 295 22.05 -16.36 0.50
N THR A 296 20.87 -15.73 0.49
CA THR A 296 20.72 -14.28 0.50
C THR A 296 21.24 -13.68 1.81
N LEU A 297 21.03 -14.34 2.96
CA LEU A 297 21.60 -13.91 4.24
C LEU A 297 23.12 -14.01 4.26
N ASP A 298 23.67 -15.11 3.75
CA ASP A 298 25.12 -15.33 3.68
C ASP A 298 25.82 -14.30 2.79
N GLN A 299 25.11 -13.75 1.79
CA GLN A 299 25.58 -12.69 0.91
C GLN A 299 25.36 -11.28 1.45
N ARG A 300 24.85 -11.13 2.68
CA ARG A 300 24.60 -9.81 3.27
C ARG A 300 25.93 -9.10 3.59
N PRO A 301 26.22 -7.94 2.98
CA PRO A 301 27.43 -7.17 3.29
C PRO A 301 27.30 -6.44 4.64
#